data_AF-A0A970WJX1-F1
#
_entry.id   AF-A0A970WJX1-F1
#
_cell.length_a   1.000
_cell.length_b   1.000
_cell.length_c   1.000
_cell.angle_alpha   90.00
_cell.angle_beta   90.00
_cell.angle_gamma   90.00
#
_symmetry.space_group_name_H-M   'P 1'
#
loop_
_entity.id
_entity.type
_entity.pdbx_description
1 polymer ?
#
loop_
_entity_poly.entity_id
_entity_poly.type
_entity_poly.pdbx_seq_one_letter_code
_entity_poly.pdbx_strand_id
1 'polypeptide(L)'
;MGSMRFVFPPGTVSSDSVEQAYLAGYDRIPWRVRVQVVDNEVRVERENCDSGNLYIPWNVNGHGRVTLATASLMDRQEPYCLPIELARGKLSQLRNQMAEWELSGVEVPDRVRRLTAEALKRFGEATCRQQGGDVVAAAAADTLRLALDAGLVLAEAYSSQVLAALREEKSTGLDSFLGAGLGTTLLDESTSSRFLDTFNAACIPLVWREIESAQGCYYWDIADRQAEWCRRHGLKICAGPLLMLDPWQMPEWISDFDGDFEGVVACLSSFIQTVVGRYREIVDVWICAARMNTAEGLSLTEHERIRLTARAVEVTQAMAPDAERLVSFDQPWGEYLSRGAADFSPLHFADALVRARLGLTGLAIELNVGYHPDGSPPRDPIDTGRHLDYWSMLGAPIYLTLTVPSSNSNDPLARRHTSVQISDCTLSSQTSWVDRYVPLFLAKPYVRGVLWNQLRDSEPHDFAHGGLFDSRRKPKAALERLGEVRRAHLR
;
A
#
# COMPACT_ATOMS: atom_id res chain seq x y z
N MET A 1 23.90 -4.91 21.99
CA MET A 1 23.97 -5.10 20.54
C MET A 1 23.65 -6.56 20.27
N GLY A 2 22.45 -6.82 19.78
CA GLY A 2 21.99 -8.16 19.43
C GLY A 2 22.38 -8.52 18.00
N SER A 3 22.55 -9.81 17.72
CA SER A 3 22.92 -10.30 16.38
C SER A 3 22.19 -11.60 16.08
N MET A 4 21.34 -11.58 15.06
CA MET A 4 20.70 -12.80 14.55
C MET A 4 21.37 -13.27 13.27
N ARG A 5 21.63 -14.57 13.20
CA ARG A 5 22.31 -15.22 12.08
C ARG A 5 21.39 -16.22 11.42
N PHE A 6 21.32 -16.20 10.09
CA PHE A 6 20.42 -17.04 9.31
C PHE A 6 21.18 -17.70 8.16
N VAL A 7 21.33 -19.03 8.21
CA VAL A 7 21.93 -19.80 7.11
C VAL A 7 20.91 -20.11 6.03
N PHE A 8 21.32 -20.00 4.78
CA PHE A 8 20.47 -20.27 3.61
C PHE A 8 21.23 -21.02 2.52
N PRO A 9 20.53 -21.74 1.61
CA PRO A 9 21.18 -22.43 0.49
C PRO A 9 21.81 -21.43 -0.49
N PRO A 10 23.00 -21.70 -1.05
CA PRO A 10 23.66 -20.79 -1.99
C PRO A 10 22.75 -20.36 -3.16
N GLY A 11 22.80 -19.07 -3.52
CA GLY A 11 22.04 -18.52 -4.65
C GLY A 11 20.54 -18.26 -4.38
N THR A 12 20.05 -18.48 -3.16
CA THR A 12 18.62 -18.23 -2.82
C THR A 12 18.31 -16.79 -2.40
N VAL A 13 19.26 -16.11 -1.74
CA VAL A 13 19.12 -14.73 -1.29
C VAL A 13 19.92 -13.81 -2.23
N SER A 14 19.23 -12.85 -2.85
CA SER A 14 19.84 -11.81 -3.69
C SER A 14 20.31 -10.62 -2.84
N SER A 15 21.25 -9.81 -3.35
CA SER A 15 21.68 -8.57 -2.67
C SER A 15 20.51 -7.63 -2.40
N ASP A 16 19.58 -7.50 -3.35
CA ASP A 16 18.38 -6.67 -3.23
C ASP A 16 17.42 -7.20 -2.13
N SER A 17 17.29 -8.53 -1.98
CA SER A 17 16.54 -9.12 -0.85
C SER A 17 17.16 -8.74 0.50
N VAL A 18 18.49 -8.69 0.59
CA VAL A 18 19.23 -8.34 1.82
C VAL A 18 19.00 -6.90 2.18
N GLU A 19 19.07 -6.01 1.19
CA GLU A 19 18.79 -4.60 1.43
C GLU A 19 17.38 -4.42 2.01
N GLN A 20 16.39 -5.14 1.47
CA GLN A 20 14.97 -5.03 1.89
C GLN A 20 14.64 -5.79 3.18
N ALA A 21 15.58 -6.53 3.75
CA ALA A 21 15.34 -7.30 4.97
C ALA A 21 15.33 -6.40 6.21
N TYR A 22 14.40 -6.66 7.13
CA TYR A 22 14.31 -5.96 8.41
C TYR A 22 13.77 -6.86 9.52
N LEU A 23 14.00 -6.46 10.77
CA LEU A 23 13.37 -7.09 11.92
C LEU A 23 12.23 -6.21 12.42
N ALA A 24 11.17 -6.83 12.94
CA ALA A 24 10.13 -6.11 13.68
C ALA A 24 9.68 -6.92 14.90
N GLY A 25 9.19 -6.21 15.91
CA GLY A 25 8.67 -6.80 17.13
C GLY A 25 7.18 -7.17 17.02
N TYR A 26 6.55 -7.32 18.18
CA TYR A 26 5.10 -7.55 18.29
C TYR A 26 4.26 -6.39 17.71
N ASP A 27 4.78 -5.17 17.80
CA ASP A 27 4.20 -3.95 17.23
C ASP A 27 4.26 -3.88 15.70
N ARG A 28 4.95 -4.83 15.05
CA ARG A 28 5.15 -4.91 13.59
C ARG A 28 5.85 -3.69 12.99
N ILE A 29 6.51 -2.87 13.82
CA ILE A 29 7.24 -1.70 13.36
C ILE A 29 8.67 -2.13 13.03
N PRO A 30 9.16 -1.85 11.80
CA PRO A 30 10.54 -2.16 11.44
C PRO A 30 11.54 -1.48 12.36
N TRP A 31 12.50 -2.26 12.86
CA TRP A 31 13.62 -1.77 13.63
C TRP A 31 14.74 -1.32 12.71
N ARG A 32 15.54 -0.36 13.18
CA ARG A 32 16.79 0.00 12.54
C ARG A 32 17.79 -1.15 12.68
N VAL A 33 18.22 -1.71 11.56
CA VAL A 33 19.11 -2.86 11.52
C VAL A 33 20.24 -2.66 10.52
N ARG A 34 21.36 -3.35 10.74
CA ARG A 34 22.35 -3.60 9.68
C ARG A 34 22.21 -5.04 9.22
N VAL A 35 21.96 -5.21 7.93
CA VAL A 35 21.88 -6.53 7.29
C VAL A 35 23.10 -6.72 6.40
N GLN A 36 23.80 -7.82 6.58
CA GLN A 36 24.94 -8.22 5.76
C GLN A 36 24.85 -9.69 5.39
N VAL A 37 25.42 -10.06 4.24
CA VAL A 37 25.59 -11.46 3.87
C VAL A 37 27.07 -11.81 3.90
N VAL A 38 27.40 -12.88 4.63
CA VAL A 38 28.74 -13.44 4.72
C VAL A 38 28.61 -14.96 4.59
N ASP A 39 29.28 -15.58 3.62
CA ASP A 39 29.35 -17.05 3.48
C ASP A 39 27.98 -17.80 3.52
N ASN A 40 26.97 -17.31 2.80
CA ASN A 40 25.59 -17.82 2.81
C ASN A 40 24.87 -17.74 4.18
N GLU A 41 25.29 -16.76 5.00
CA GLU A 41 24.65 -16.40 6.25
C GLU A 41 24.19 -14.94 6.17
N VAL A 42 22.90 -14.69 6.40
CA VAL A 42 22.38 -13.34 6.64
C VAL A 42 22.62 -13.01 8.11
N ARG A 43 23.39 -11.95 8.36
CA ARG A 43 23.62 -11.38 9.69
C ARG A 43 22.80 -10.12 9.83
N VAL A 44 21.97 -10.07 10.87
CA VAL A 44 21.15 -8.91 11.20
C VAL A 44 21.59 -8.39 12.56
N GLU A 45 22.26 -7.24 12.56
CA GLU A 45 22.76 -6.54 13.74
C GLU A 45 21.79 -5.44 14.16
N ARG A 46 21.58 -5.31 15.48
CA ARG A 46 20.68 -4.31 16.06
C ARG A 46 21.13 -3.90 17.47
N GLU A 47 20.54 -2.81 17.98
CA GLU A 47 20.92 -2.26 19.28
C GLU A 47 20.45 -3.14 20.46
N ASN A 48 19.18 -3.60 20.42
CA ASN A 48 18.56 -4.44 21.45
C ASN A 48 18.70 -5.95 21.19
N CYS A 49 18.40 -6.78 22.18
CA CYS A 49 18.40 -8.25 22.05
C CYS A 49 16.98 -8.84 22.11
N ASP A 50 15.95 -8.01 21.93
CA ASP A 50 14.55 -8.43 22.02
C ASP A 50 14.19 -9.45 20.94
N SER A 51 13.21 -10.30 21.23
CA SER A 51 12.74 -11.29 20.24
C SER A 51 11.97 -10.60 19.12
N GLY A 52 12.16 -11.03 17.89
CA GLY A 52 11.59 -10.37 16.71
C GLY A 52 11.42 -11.30 15.53
N ASN A 53 10.67 -10.82 14.54
CA ASN A 53 10.41 -11.49 13.29
C ASN A 53 11.30 -10.89 12.20
N LEU A 54 12.07 -11.72 11.50
CA LEU A 54 12.75 -11.34 10.26
C LEU A 54 11.75 -11.31 9.11
N TYR A 55 11.67 -10.16 8.42
CA TYR A 55 10.99 -9.97 7.15
C TYR A 55 12.04 -9.90 6.04
N ILE A 56 11.85 -10.68 4.97
CA ILE A 56 12.76 -10.70 3.82
C ILE A 56 12.01 -11.08 2.53
N PRO A 57 12.27 -10.42 1.39
CA PRO A 57 11.78 -10.86 0.09
C PRO A 57 12.37 -12.21 -0.30
N TRP A 58 11.51 -13.17 -0.60
CA TRP A 58 11.88 -14.55 -0.91
C TRP A 58 11.16 -15.03 -2.17
N ASN A 59 11.88 -15.75 -3.04
CA ASN A 59 11.30 -16.33 -4.25
C ASN A 59 10.65 -17.68 -3.91
N VAL A 60 9.35 -17.80 -4.16
CA VAL A 60 8.59 -19.04 -3.99
C VAL A 60 8.06 -19.49 -5.34
N ASN A 61 8.30 -20.76 -5.68
CA ASN A 61 7.82 -21.35 -6.93
C ASN A 61 6.29 -21.23 -7.04
N GLY A 62 5.80 -20.70 -8.17
CA GLY A 62 4.38 -20.46 -8.44
C GLY A 62 3.81 -19.16 -7.86
N HIS A 63 4.55 -18.48 -6.97
CA HIS A 63 4.15 -17.20 -6.36
C HIS A 63 5.09 -16.04 -6.70
N GLY A 64 6.27 -16.34 -7.26
CA GLY A 64 7.30 -15.34 -7.55
C GLY A 64 7.94 -14.81 -6.26
N ARG A 65 8.40 -13.56 -6.31
CA ARG A 65 8.96 -12.87 -5.15
C ARG A 65 7.85 -12.38 -4.22
N VAL A 66 7.92 -12.78 -2.95
CA VAL A 66 7.00 -12.36 -1.88
C VAL A 66 7.79 -12.06 -0.61
N THR A 67 7.46 -10.99 0.11
CA THR A 67 8.01 -10.70 1.43
C THR A 67 7.41 -11.65 2.44
N LEU A 68 8.25 -12.48 3.05
CA LEU A 68 7.87 -13.46 4.06
C LEU A 68 8.43 -13.05 5.42
N ALA A 69 7.72 -13.46 6.47
CA ALA A 69 8.14 -13.28 7.84
C ALA A 69 8.43 -14.63 8.51
N THR A 70 9.48 -14.66 9.33
CA THR A 70 9.73 -15.76 10.27
C THR A 70 8.72 -15.71 11.44
N ALA A 71 8.69 -16.76 12.28
CA ALA A 71 8.08 -16.65 13.60
C ALA A 71 8.89 -15.70 14.51
N SER A 72 8.40 -15.38 15.71
CA SER A 72 9.21 -14.59 16.65
C SER A 72 10.41 -15.43 17.11
N LEU A 73 11.61 -14.92 16.90
CA LEU A 73 12.87 -15.60 17.21
C LEU A 73 13.59 -14.85 18.32
N MET A 74 14.22 -15.59 19.23
CA MET A 74 15.08 -15.02 20.26
C MET A 74 16.50 -14.76 19.72
N ASP A 75 17.21 -13.82 20.33
CA ASP A 75 18.65 -13.67 20.08
C ASP A 75 19.40 -14.89 20.62
N ARG A 76 20.27 -15.50 19.79
CA ARG A 76 21.08 -16.66 20.15
C ARG A 76 22.34 -16.75 19.29
N GLN A 77 23.33 -17.48 19.80
CA GLN A 77 24.58 -17.68 19.06
C GLN A 77 24.37 -18.57 17.83
N GLU A 78 23.64 -19.69 17.93
CA GLU A 78 23.49 -20.62 16.82
C GLU A 78 22.66 -20.03 15.66
N PRO A 79 23.12 -20.15 14.41
CA PRO A 79 22.35 -19.66 13.28
C PRO A 79 21.00 -20.39 13.15
N TYR A 80 19.99 -19.66 12.67
CA TYR A 80 18.71 -20.21 12.26
C TYR A 80 18.78 -20.71 10.82
N CYS A 81 18.05 -21.77 10.49
CA CYS A 81 17.87 -22.16 9.09
C CYS A 81 16.77 -21.29 8.47
N LEU A 82 17.14 -20.35 7.59
CA LEU A 82 16.22 -19.35 7.06
C LEU A 82 14.99 -19.97 6.38
N PRO A 83 15.13 -20.97 5.47
CA PRO A 83 13.96 -21.58 4.84
C PRO A 83 13.00 -22.22 5.85
N ILE A 84 13.51 -22.89 6.88
CA ILE A 84 12.67 -23.51 7.92
C ILE A 84 11.91 -22.43 8.70
N GLU A 85 12.59 -21.36 9.10
CA GLU A 85 11.93 -20.33 9.92
C GLU A 85 10.92 -19.49 9.12
N LEU A 86 11.17 -19.24 7.83
CA LEU A 86 10.17 -18.65 6.93
C LEU A 86 8.96 -19.58 6.76
N ALA A 87 9.20 -20.89 6.55
CA ALA A 87 8.13 -21.89 6.48
C ALA A 87 7.31 -21.95 7.78
N ARG A 88 7.99 -21.92 8.94
CA ARG A 88 7.35 -21.90 10.26
C ARG A 88 6.48 -20.66 10.42
N GLY A 89 7.01 -19.49 10.08
CA GLY A 89 6.30 -18.21 10.16
C GLY A 89 5.05 -18.21 9.28
N LYS A 90 5.19 -18.56 7.99
CA LYS A 90 4.05 -18.57 7.05
C LYS A 90 2.98 -19.57 7.43
N LEU A 91 3.37 -20.78 7.85
CA LEU A 91 2.43 -21.82 8.26
C LEU A 91 1.68 -21.44 9.54
N SER A 92 2.37 -20.81 10.50
CA SER A 92 1.74 -20.27 11.71
C SER A 92 0.72 -19.18 11.36
N GLN A 93 1.10 -18.23 10.50
CA GLN A 93 0.22 -17.15 10.03
C GLN A 93 -1.05 -17.70 9.38
N LEU A 94 -0.92 -18.67 8.45
CA LEU A 94 -2.05 -19.30 7.78
C LEU A 94 -3.01 -19.97 8.78
N ARG A 95 -2.47 -20.76 9.72
CA ARG A 95 -3.28 -21.49 10.69
C ARG A 95 -4.03 -20.56 11.63
N ASN A 96 -3.38 -19.51 12.09
CA ASN A 96 -4.01 -18.50 12.94
C ASN A 96 -5.12 -17.77 12.18
N GLN A 97 -4.85 -17.34 10.94
CA GLN A 97 -5.87 -16.65 10.14
C GLN A 97 -7.07 -17.55 9.82
N MET A 98 -6.83 -18.82 9.49
CA MET A 98 -7.88 -19.80 9.25
C MET A 98 -8.77 -19.97 10.48
N ALA A 99 -8.18 -20.10 11.67
CA ALA A 99 -8.92 -20.21 12.92
C ALA A 99 -9.71 -18.93 13.25
N GLU A 100 -9.10 -17.74 13.08
CA GLU A 100 -9.76 -16.44 13.30
C GLU A 100 -11.00 -16.27 12.41
N TRP A 101 -10.89 -16.62 11.12
CA TRP A 101 -12.00 -16.50 10.18
C TRP A 101 -13.07 -17.58 10.37
N GLU A 102 -12.68 -18.81 10.70
CA GLU A 102 -13.62 -19.88 11.06
C GLU A 102 -14.46 -19.49 12.29
N LEU A 103 -13.83 -18.89 13.32
CA LEU A 103 -14.53 -18.35 14.49
C LEU A 103 -15.46 -17.18 14.15
N SER A 104 -15.15 -16.44 13.08
CA SER A 104 -15.99 -15.34 12.58
C SER A 104 -17.15 -15.83 11.70
N GLY A 105 -17.30 -17.15 11.51
CA GLY A 105 -18.38 -17.77 10.75
C GLY A 105 -18.05 -18.06 9.28
N VAL A 106 -16.81 -17.87 8.85
CA VAL A 106 -16.37 -18.19 7.48
C VAL A 106 -16.21 -19.69 7.33
N GLU A 107 -16.89 -20.28 6.35
CA GLU A 107 -16.74 -21.69 6.03
C GLU A 107 -15.39 -21.93 5.32
N VAL A 108 -14.47 -22.61 6.00
CA VAL A 108 -13.15 -22.92 5.45
C VAL A 108 -13.25 -24.10 4.47
N PRO A 109 -12.92 -23.92 3.17
CA PRO A 109 -13.03 -24.99 2.18
C PRO A 109 -12.12 -26.19 2.49
N ASP A 110 -12.59 -27.40 2.17
CA ASP A 110 -11.81 -28.64 2.32
C ASP A 110 -10.45 -28.60 1.60
N ARG A 111 -10.37 -27.86 0.49
CA ARG A 111 -9.11 -27.64 -0.23
C ARG A 111 -8.07 -26.94 0.65
N VAL A 112 -8.46 -25.93 1.43
CA VAL A 112 -7.56 -25.22 2.36
C VAL A 112 -7.08 -26.17 3.45
N ARG A 113 -8.00 -26.95 4.04
CA ARG A 113 -7.66 -27.94 5.08
C ARG A 113 -6.67 -29.00 4.56
N ARG A 114 -6.89 -29.54 3.36
CA ARG A 114 -5.98 -30.50 2.71
C ARG A 114 -4.60 -29.92 2.42
N LEU A 115 -4.53 -28.71 1.84
CA LEU A 115 -3.25 -28.04 1.55
C LEU A 115 -2.48 -27.73 2.85
N THR A 116 -3.19 -27.31 3.90
CA THR A 116 -2.59 -27.02 5.22
C THR A 116 -2.05 -28.29 5.88
N ALA A 117 -2.78 -29.41 5.79
CA ALA A 117 -2.33 -30.70 6.30
C ALA A 117 -1.08 -31.22 5.56
N GLU A 118 -1.03 -31.10 4.24
CA GLU A 118 0.15 -31.47 3.46
C GLU A 118 1.34 -30.53 3.77
N ALA A 119 1.10 -29.22 3.92
CA ALA A 119 2.14 -28.26 4.32
C ALA A 119 2.73 -28.63 5.70
N LEU A 120 1.89 -29.00 6.67
CA LEU A 120 2.33 -29.48 7.99
C LEU A 120 3.16 -30.76 7.91
N LYS A 121 2.78 -31.70 7.03
CA LYS A 121 3.54 -32.93 6.81
C LYS A 121 4.93 -32.63 6.23
N ARG A 122 5.02 -31.78 5.20
CA ARG A 122 6.30 -31.34 4.61
C ARG A 122 7.17 -30.57 5.60
N PHE A 123 6.55 -29.74 6.43
CA PHE A 123 7.25 -29.05 7.51
C PHE A 123 7.83 -30.01 8.57
N GLY A 124 7.08 -31.07 8.91
CA GLY A 124 7.57 -32.16 9.75
C GLY A 124 8.78 -32.87 9.13
N GLU A 125 8.73 -33.18 7.84
CA GLU A 125 9.87 -33.76 7.10
C GLU A 125 11.11 -32.84 7.13
N ALA A 126 10.92 -31.52 6.99
CA ALA A 126 12.00 -30.54 7.02
C ALA A 126 12.64 -30.38 8.42
N THR A 127 11.84 -30.48 9.50
CA THR A 127 12.33 -30.26 10.87
C THR A 127 12.90 -31.52 11.52
N CYS A 128 12.42 -32.71 11.17
CA CYS A 128 12.90 -33.98 11.72
C CYS A 128 14.19 -34.49 11.05
N ARG A 129 14.47 -34.11 9.80
CA ARG A 129 15.68 -34.55 9.08
C ARG A 129 16.83 -33.57 9.34
N GLN A 130 17.67 -33.85 10.33
CA GLN A 130 18.85 -33.03 10.63
C GLN A 130 20.06 -33.30 9.70
N GLN A 131 19.97 -34.25 8.77
CA GLN A 131 21.08 -34.59 7.85
C GLN A 131 20.63 -34.51 6.39
N GLY A 132 21.24 -33.58 5.64
CA GLY A 132 20.99 -33.33 4.21
C GLY A 132 20.39 -31.94 3.96
N GLY A 133 21.23 -30.91 3.86
CA GLY A 133 20.81 -29.50 3.70
C GLY A 133 19.86 -29.26 2.53
N ASP A 134 20.07 -29.93 1.39
CA ASP A 134 19.24 -29.76 0.19
C ASP A 134 17.83 -30.35 0.35
N VAL A 135 17.71 -31.50 1.03
CA VAL A 135 16.40 -32.15 1.28
C VAL A 135 15.57 -31.31 2.25
N VAL A 136 16.22 -30.72 3.25
CA VAL A 136 15.58 -29.81 4.21
C VAL A 136 15.10 -28.54 3.51
N ALA A 137 15.95 -27.94 2.66
CA ALA A 137 15.59 -26.75 1.90
C ALA A 137 14.42 -27.00 0.94
N ALA A 138 14.41 -28.14 0.24
CA ALA A 138 13.31 -28.52 -0.65
C ALA A 138 11.98 -28.70 0.11
N ALA A 139 11.99 -29.41 1.24
CA ALA A 139 10.78 -29.60 2.05
C ALA A 139 10.26 -28.29 2.67
N ALA A 140 11.15 -27.37 3.04
CA ALA A 140 10.78 -26.02 3.48
C ALA A 140 10.18 -25.18 2.34
N ALA A 141 10.76 -25.26 1.14
CA ALA A 141 10.23 -24.59 -0.05
C ALA A 141 8.83 -25.12 -0.42
N ASP A 142 8.61 -26.44 -0.37
CA ASP A 142 7.29 -27.04 -0.58
C ASP A 142 6.28 -26.61 0.48
N THR A 143 6.70 -26.51 1.75
CA THR A 143 5.85 -25.99 2.83
C THR A 143 5.39 -24.56 2.52
N LEU A 144 6.32 -23.69 2.12
CA LEU A 144 6.02 -22.30 1.75
C LEU A 144 5.03 -22.21 0.59
N ARG A 145 5.28 -22.95 -0.48
CA ARG A 145 4.39 -22.99 -1.66
C ARG A 145 2.98 -23.44 -1.26
N LEU A 146 2.86 -24.55 -0.55
CA LEU A 146 1.56 -25.10 -0.12
C LEU A 146 0.83 -24.16 0.84
N ALA A 147 1.53 -23.49 1.75
CA ALA A 147 0.94 -22.52 2.66
C ALA A 147 0.43 -21.27 1.93
N LEU A 148 1.17 -20.79 0.92
CA LEU A 148 0.72 -19.68 0.06
C LEU A 148 -0.45 -20.09 -0.84
N ASP A 149 -0.43 -21.30 -1.43
CA ASP A 149 -1.55 -21.85 -2.20
C ASP A 149 -2.84 -21.92 -1.35
N ALA A 150 -2.72 -22.41 -0.11
CA ALA A 150 -3.82 -22.46 0.85
C ALA A 150 -4.29 -21.05 1.21
N GLY A 151 -3.36 -20.10 1.38
CA GLY A 151 -3.67 -18.72 1.73
C GLY A 151 -4.46 -17.97 0.65
N LEU A 152 -4.13 -18.19 -0.63
CA LEU A 152 -4.91 -17.63 -1.75
C LEU A 152 -6.35 -18.12 -1.73
N VAL A 153 -6.56 -19.43 -1.59
CA VAL A 153 -7.90 -20.04 -1.56
C VAL A 153 -8.68 -19.58 -0.32
N LEU A 154 -8.01 -19.43 0.82
CA LEU A 154 -8.64 -18.96 2.05
C LEU A 154 -9.10 -17.49 1.93
N ALA A 155 -8.28 -16.61 1.33
CA ALA A 155 -8.64 -15.21 1.10
C ALA A 155 -9.80 -15.03 0.10
N GLU A 156 -9.84 -15.86 -0.94
CA GLU A 156 -10.96 -15.93 -1.88
C GLU A 156 -12.25 -16.40 -1.20
N ALA A 157 -12.17 -17.44 -0.36
CA ALA A 157 -13.32 -17.93 0.40
C ALA A 157 -13.85 -16.86 1.38
N TYR A 158 -12.96 -16.17 2.10
CA TYR A 158 -13.32 -15.07 2.98
C TYR A 158 -14.03 -13.94 2.22
N SER A 159 -13.39 -13.42 1.16
CA SER A 159 -13.92 -12.27 0.42
C SER A 159 -15.26 -12.57 -0.24
N SER A 160 -15.40 -13.74 -0.87
CA SER A 160 -16.65 -14.16 -1.52
C SER A 160 -17.81 -14.32 -0.54
N GLN A 161 -17.60 -14.96 0.61
CA GLN A 161 -18.65 -15.17 1.62
C GLN A 161 -19.08 -13.85 2.28
N VAL A 162 -18.12 -13.01 2.67
CA VAL A 162 -18.43 -11.72 3.28
C VAL A 162 -19.16 -10.80 2.30
N LEU A 163 -18.70 -10.73 1.05
CA LEU A 163 -19.38 -9.92 0.03
C LEU A 163 -20.76 -10.46 -0.32
N ALA A 164 -20.98 -11.78 -0.29
CA ALA A 164 -22.30 -12.38 -0.46
C ALA A 164 -23.23 -11.97 0.70
N ALA A 165 -22.79 -12.11 1.95
CA ALA A 165 -23.57 -11.72 3.12
C ALA A 165 -23.94 -10.23 3.11
N LEU A 166 -22.97 -9.36 2.78
CA LEU A 166 -23.21 -7.91 2.70
C LEU A 166 -24.22 -7.53 1.61
N ARG A 167 -24.29 -8.28 0.50
CA ARG A 167 -25.30 -8.06 -0.56
C ARG A 167 -26.70 -8.50 -0.12
N GLU A 168 -26.80 -9.58 0.65
CA GLU A 168 -28.08 -10.04 1.19
C GLU A 168 -28.65 -9.02 2.19
N GLU A 169 -27.80 -8.43 3.03
CA GLU A 169 -28.19 -7.37 3.97
C GLU A 169 -28.51 -6.05 3.26
N LYS A 170 -27.68 -5.65 2.29
CA LYS A 170 -27.83 -4.39 1.54
C LYS A 170 -28.34 -4.71 0.13
N SER A 171 -29.66 -4.75 -0.04
CA SER A 171 -30.32 -5.05 -1.33
C SER A 171 -29.88 -4.16 -2.52
N THR A 172 -29.20 -3.05 -2.25
CA THR A 172 -28.70 -2.11 -3.25
C THR A 172 -27.17 -2.09 -3.38
N GLY A 173 -26.41 -2.98 -2.73
CA GLY A 173 -24.94 -3.00 -2.79
C GLY A 173 -24.23 -2.11 -1.75
N LEU A 174 -22.90 -2.15 -1.74
CA LEU A 174 -22.06 -1.44 -0.76
C LEU A 174 -22.03 0.08 -1.00
N ASP A 175 -21.93 0.86 0.09
CA ASP A 175 -21.77 2.33 0.03
C ASP A 175 -20.32 2.75 -0.24
N SER A 176 -19.40 1.80 -0.37
CA SER A 176 -18.00 2.07 -0.71
C SER A 176 -17.89 2.40 -2.20
N PHE A 177 -16.90 3.22 -2.57
CA PHE A 177 -16.69 3.61 -3.97
C PHE A 177 -15.42 2.98 -4.56
N LEU A 178 -15.42 2.89 -5.89
CA LEU A 178 -14.25 2.56 -6.70
C LEU A 178 -14.00 3.71 -7.68
N GLY A 179 -12.81 4.31 -7.59
CA GLY A 179 -12.42 5.42 -8.44
C GLY A 179 -10.99 5.33 -8.95
N ALA A 180 -10.61 6.32 -9.75
CA ALA A 180 -9.24 6.49 -10.22
C ALA A 180 -8.86 7.98 -10.32
N GLY A 181 -7.56 8.26 -10.23
CA GLY A 181 -6.99 9.59 -10.45
C GLY A 181 -7.10 10.00 -11.92
N LEU A 182 -7.64 11.19 -12.18
CA LEU A 182 -7.84 11.68 -13.56
C LEU A 182 -6.53 12.11 -14.25
N GLY A 183 -5.46 12.30 -13.48
CA GLY A 183 -4.19 12.83 -13.98
C GLY A 183 -4.26 14.32 -14.31
N THR A 184 -3.16 14.87 -14.81
CA THR A 184 -3.00 16.32 -15.06
C THR A 184 -3.44 16.75 -16.45
N THR A 185 -4.10 15.87 -17.21
CA THR A 185 -4.67 16.20 -18.51
C THR A 185 -6.13 15.74 -18.59
N LEU A 186 -6.87 16.32 -19.54
CA LEU A 186 -8.26 15.96 -19.77
C LEU A 186 -8.38 14.58 -20.42
N LEU A 187 -9.48 13.90 -20.10
CA LEU A 187 -9.80 12.62 -20.73
C LEU A 187 -10.27 12.85 -22.17
N ASP A 188 -9.77 12.04 -23.10
CA ASP A 188 -10.40 11.92 -24.41
C ASP A 188 -11.71 11.12 -24.33
N GLU A 189 -12.53 11.19 -25.37
CA GLU A 189 -13.86 10.56 -25.38
C GLU A 189 -13.79 9.04 -25.15
N SER A 190 -12.78 8.37 -25.71
CA SER A 190 -12.61 6.93 -25.58
C SER A 190 -12.26 6.51 -24.14
N THR A 191 -11.35 7.26 -23.51
CA THR A 191 -10.94 7.05 -22.12
C THR A 191 -12.09 7.40 -21.18
N SER A 192 -12.81 8.49 -21.46
CA SER A 192 -13.96 8.95 -20.69
C SER A 192 -15.07 7.89 -20.65
N SER A 193 -15.45 7.32 -21.80
CA SER A 193 -16.45 6.24 -21.84
C SER A 193 -16.03 5.04 -21.01
N ARG A 194 -14.78 4.57 -21.17
CA ARG A 194 -14.25 3.43 -20.40
C ARG A 194 -14.14 3.70 -18.91
N PHE A 195 -13.83 4.94 -18.53
CA PHE A 195 -13.80 5.37 -17.13
C PHE A 195 -15.18 5.25 -16.49
N LEU A 196 -16.21 5.79 -17.13
CA LEU A 196 -17.59 5.77 -16.63
C LEU A 196 -18.16 4.33 -16.56
N ASP A 197 -17.73 3.45 -17.46
CA ASP A 197 -18.06 2.02 -17.43
C ASP A 197 -17.38 1.26 -16.27
N THR A 198 -16.38 1.85 -15.62
CA THR A 198 -15.53 1.18 -14.62
C THR A 198 -15.64 1.78 -13.22
N PHE A 199 -15.78 3.10 -13.09
CA PHE A 199 -15.65 3.83 -11.83
C PHE A 199 -16.91 4.63 -11.47
N ASN A 200 -17.22 4.72 -10.18
CA ASN A 200 -18.29 5.57 -9.64
C ASN A 200 -17.74 6.77 -8.83
N ALA A 201 -16.41 6.88 -8.73
CA ALA A 201 -15.71 8.01 -8.15
C ALA A 201 -14.53 8.44 -9.02
N ALA A 202 -14.08 9.68 -8.87
CA ALA A 202 -12.90 10.21 -9.53
C ALA A 202 -12.07 11.04 -8.55
N CYS A 203 -10.74 10.95 -8.65
CA CYS A 203 -9.83 11.81 -7.89
C CYS A 203 -9.24 12.88 -8.81
N ILE A 204 -9.52 14.15 -8.51
CA ILE A 204 -8.98 15.31 -9.20
C ILE A 204 -7.65 15.68 -8.54
N PRO A 205 -6.51 15.59 -9.26
CA PRO A 205 -5.23 15.99 -8.70
C PRO A 205 -5.18 17.51 -8.55
N LEU A 206 -4.83 17.98 -7.35
CA LEU A 206 -4.66 19.40 -7.05
C LEU A 206 -3.19 19.73 -6.84
N VAL A 207 -2.41 19.57 -7.91
CA VAL A 207 -0.95 19.73 -7.90
C VAL A 207 -0.59 21.19 -7.61
N TRP A 208 -0.03 21.48 -6.43
CA TRP A 208 0.28 22.85 -6.01
C TRP A 208 1.20 23.56 -7.02
N ARG A 209 2.23 22.87 -7.51
CA ARG A 209 3.14 23.37 -8.56
C ARG A 209 2.44 23.82 -9.85
N GLU A 210 1.39 23.10 -10.26
CA GLU A 210 0.67 23.42 -11.51
C GLU A 210 -0.39 24.49 -11.28
N ILE A 211 -1.05 24.48 -10.11
CA ILE A 211 -2.09 25.44 -9.77
C ILE A 211 -1.47 26.81 -9.45
N GLU A 212 -0.39 26.88 -8.66
CA GLU A 212 0.26 28.12 -8.24
C GLU A 212 1.73 28.13 -8.66
N SER A 213 1.98 28.15 -9.97
CA SER A 213 3.34 28.07 -10.53
C SER A 213 4.23 29.25 -10.12
N ALA A 214 3.61 30.40 -9.82
CA ALA A 214 4.24 31.57 -9.21
C ALA A 214 3.34 32.05 -8.07
N GLN A 215 3.94 32.51 -6.97
CA GLN A 215 3.20 32.92 -5.77
C GLN A 215 2.08 33.92 -6.10
N GLY A 216 0.84 33.57 -5.73
CA GLY A 216 -0.37 34.35 -5.98
C GLY A 216 -0.96 34.26 -7.39
N CYS A 217 -0.31 33.57 -8.33
CA CYS A 217 -0.78 33.39 -9.70
C CYS A 217 -1.37 31.99 -9.88
N TYR A 218 -2.71 31.92 -9.99
CA TYR A 218 -3.43 30.65 -10.01
C TYR A 218 -3.93 30.23 -11.40
N TYR A 219 -3.75 28.95 -11.73
CA TYR A 219 -4.22 28.32 -12.96
C TYR A 219 -5.23 27.20 -12.66
N TRP A 220 -6.47 27.38 -13.13
CA TRP A 220 -7.59 26.50 -12.78
C TRP A 220 -8.16 25.68 -13.95
N ASP A 221 -7.75 25.94 -15.18
CA ASP A 221 -8.41 25.42 -16.41
C ASP A 221 -8.63 23.89 -16.37
N ILE A 222 -7.59 23.12 -16.05
CA ILE A 222 -7.69 21.65 -16.03
C ILE A 222 -8.56 21.17 -14.87
N ALA A 223 -8.32 21.68 -13.66
CA ALA A 223 -9.06 21.28 -12.46
C ALA A 223 -10.55 21.66 -12.54
N ASP A 224 -10.89 22.84 -13.04
CA ASP A 224 -12.28 23.29 -13.25
C ASP A 224 -12.99 22.37 -14.25
N ARG A 225 -12.35 22.06 -15.38
CA ARG A 225 -12.95 21.22 -16.42
C ARG A 225 -13.12 19.78 -15.96
N GLN A 226 -12.18 19.24 -15.18
CA GLN A 226 -12.31 17.93 -14.56
C GLN A 226 -13.44 17.91 -13.51
N ALA A 227 -13.53 18.93 -12.66
CA ALA A 227 -14.60 19.10 -11.67
C ALA A 227 -15.98 19.16 -12.33
N GLU A 228 -16.14 19.97 -13.38
CA GLU A 228 -17.39 20.05 -14.14
C GLU A 228 -17.74 18.73 -14.80
N TRP A 229 -16.75 18.01 -15.35
CA TRP A 229 -16.94 16.71 -15.96
C TRP A 229 -17.40 15.66 -14.94
N CYS A 230 -16.78 15.60 -13.76
CA CYS A 230 -17.20 14.70 -12.68
C CYS A 230 -18.63 14.97 -12.24
N ARG A 231 -18.98 16.24 -12.01
CA ARG A 231 -20.32 16.66 -11.61
C ARG A 231 -21.37 16.31 -12.65
N ARG A 232 -21.07 16.52 -13.94
CA ARG A 232 -21.99 16.21 -15.05
C ARG A 232 -22.36 14.72 -15.11
N HIS A 233 -21.44 13.85 -14.71
CA HIS A 233 -21.63 12.39 -14.74
C HIS A 233 -22.02 11.80 -13.38
N GLY A 234 -22.25 12.64 -12.36
CA GLY A 234 -22.69 12.18 -11.04
C GLY A 234 -21.66 11.31 -10.29
N LEU A 235 -20.37 11.52 -10.56
CA LEU A 235 -19.30 10.79 -9.86
C LEU A 235 -19.09 11.36 -8.46
N LYS A 236 -18.77 10.51 -7.48
CA LYS A 236 -18.23 10.97 -6.20
C LYS A 236 -16.86 11.61 -6.42
N ILE A 237 -16.67 12.83 -5.95
CA ILE A 237 -15.49 13.65 -6.23
C ILE A 237 -14.53 13.60 -5.04
N CYS A 238 -13.38 12.98 -5.27
CA CYS A 238 -12.21 13.13 -4.41
C CYS A 238 -11.30 14.22 -5.00
N ALA A 239 -10.66 15.03 -4.16
CA ALA A 239 -9.70 16.03 -4.64
C ALA A 239 -8.51 16.19 -3.70
N GLY A 240 -7.31 16.38 -4.27
CA GLY A 240 -6.07 16.57 -3.54
C GLY A 240 -4.88 15.86 -4.22
N PRO A 241 -3.77 15.61 -3.50
CA PRO A 241 -3.52 16.10 -2.14
C PRO A 241 -3.37 17.63 -2.10
N LEU A 242 -3.83 18.25 -1.02
CA LEU A 242 -3.64 19.69 -0.81
C LEU A 242 -2.22 20.03 -0.30
N LEU A 243 -1.60 19.07 0.38
CA LEU A 243 -0.22 19.14 0.86
C LEU A 243 0.50 17.85 0.47
N MET A 244 1.58 17.98 -0.28
CA MET A 244 2.54 16.90 -0.49
C MET A 244 3.91 17.51 -0.77
N LEU A 245 4.90 17.16 0.05
CA LEU A 245 6.26 17.71 -0.03
C LEU A 245 7.15 16.79 -0.87
N ASP A 246 6.91 16.80 -2.17
CA ASP A 246 7.78 16.16 -3.15
C ASP A 246 8.21 17.18 -4.23
N PRO A 247 9.33 16.94 -4.93
CA PRO A 247 9.86 17.88 -5.93
C PRO A 247 8.93 18.15 -7.13
N TRP A 248 7.95 17.27 -7.37
CA TRP A 248 7.08 17.33 -8.54
C TRP A 248 5.76 18.04 -8.26
N GLN A 249 5.37 18.13 -7.00
CA GLN A 249 4.09 18.67 -6.55
C GLN A 249 4.23 20.02 -5.88
N MET A 250 5.41 20.30 -5.37
CA MET A 250 5.75 21.55 -4.72
C MET A 250 6.20 22.64 -5.73
N PRO A 251 5.66 23.88 -5.68
CA PRO A 251 6.16 24.98 -6.49
C PRO A 251 7.62 25.32 -6.17
N GLU A 252 8.42 25.73 -7.16
CA GLU A 252 9.85 26.02 -6.94
C GLU A 252 10.07 27.15 -5.93
N TRP A 253 9.20 28.17 -5.95
CA TRP A 253 9.31 29.39 -5.12
C TRP A 253 9.13 29.13 -3.62
N ILE A 254 8.51 28.01 -3.20
CA ILE A 254 8.39 27.71 -1.76
C ILE A 254 9.76 27.37 -1.15
N SER A 255 10.74 26.99 -1.96
CA SER A 255 12.11 26.70 -1.51
C SER A 255 12.77 27.93 -0.87
N ASP A 256 12.31 29.14 -1.21
CA ASP A 256 12.78 30.39 -0.60
C ASP A 256 12.39 30.50 0.89
N PHE A 257 11.42 29.69 1.33
CA PHE A 257 10.98 29.58 2.73
C PHE A 257 11.63 28.40 3.46
N ASP A 258 12.62 27.70 2.86
CA ASP A 258 13.31 26.61 3.56
C ASP A 258 14.02 27.14 4.82
N GLY A 259 13.73 26.52 5.96
CA GLY A 259 14.16 26.98 7.29
C GLY A 259 13.23 28.01 7.96
N ASP A 260 12.18 28.52 7.28
CA ASP A 260 11.12 29.34 7.86
C ASP A 260 9.80 28.56 7.94
N PHE A 261 9.66 27.78 9.01
CA PHE A 261 8.47 26.95 9.22
C PHE A 261 7.16 27.76 9.22
N GLU A 262 7.15 28.94 9.84
CA GLU A 262 5.95 29.79 9.91
C GLU A 262 5.59 30.37 8.54
N GLY A 263 6.60 30.74 7.74
CA GLY A 263 6.42 31.13 6.34
C GLY A 263 5.80 30.03 5.49
N VAL A 264 6.29 28.79 5.63
CA VAL A 264 5.72 27.60 4.94
C VAL A 264 4.26 27.38 5.37
N VAL A 265 3.96 27.46 6.66
CA VAL A 265 2.60 27.34 7.20
C VAL A 265 1.66 28.41 6.65
N ALA A 266 2.13 29.65 6.52
CA ALA A 266 1.35 30.76 5.96
C ALA A 266 1.05 30.53 4.48
N CYS A 267 2.06 30.18 3.68
CA CYS A 267 1.90 29.89 2.24
C CYS A 267 0.92 28.73 2.01
N LEU A 268 1.11 27.63 2.74
CA LEU A 268 0.22 26.47 2.66
C LEU A 268 -1.21 26.84 3.06
N SER A 269 -1.39 27.57 4.16
CA SER A 269 -2.73 27.95 4.63
C SER A 269 -3.46 28.80 3.59
N SER A 270 -2.76 29.74 2.93
CA SER A 270 -3.30 30.57 1.86
C SER A 270 -3.70 29.74 0.63
N PHE A 271 -2.84 28.80 0.21
CA PHE A 271 -3.13 27.90 -0.90
C PHE A 271 -4.37 27.03 -0.62
N ILE A 272 -4.40 26.36 0.52
CA ILE A 272 -5.54 25.53 0.95
C ILE A 272 -6.82 26.36 1.00
N GLN A 273 -6.76 27.57 1.56
CA GLN A 273 -7.94 28.43 1.64
C GLN A 273 -8.51 28.79 0.27
N THR A 274 -7.62 29.08 -0.69
CA THR A 274 -8.01 29.43 -2.05
C THR A 274 -8.63 28.23 -2.78
N VAL A 275 -7.98 27.06 -2.69
CA VAL A 275 -8.41 25.83 -3.37
C VAL A 275 -9.71 25.28 -2.78
N VAL A 276 -9.79 25.15 -1.46
CA VAL A 276 -10.98 24.65 -0.78
C VAL A 276 -12.13 25.65 -0.94
N GLY A 277 -11.86 26.95 -0.83
CA GLY A 277 -12.85 27.99 -1.08
C GLY A 277 -13.50 27.89 -2.46
N ARG A 278 -12.74 27.49 -3.48
CA ARG A 278 -13.22 27.30 -4.86
C ARG A 278 -14.07 26.05 -5.05
N TYR A 279 -13.67 24.91 -4.47
CA TYR A 279 -14.28 23.61 -4.80
C TYR A 279 -15.09 22.95 -3.66
N ARG A 280 -15.22 23.58 -2.48
CA ARG A 280 -15.92 23.01 -1.32
C ARG A 280 -17.37 22.58 -1.56
N GLU A 281 -18.06 23.19 -2.53
CA GLU A 281 -19.46 22.86 -2.83
C GLU A 281 -19.62 21.61 -3.69
N ILE A 282 -18.54 21.13 -4.30
CA ILE A 282 -18.57 20.02 -5.25
C ILE A 282 -17.70 18.83 -4.82
N VAL A 283 -16.69 19.03 -3.98
CA VAL A 283 -15.79 17.96 -3.53
C VAL A 283 -16.39 17.25 -2.33
N ASP A 284 -16.60 15.94 -2.46
CA ASP A 284 -17.12 15.09 -1.38
C ASP A 284 -16.01 14.67 -0.40
N VAL A 285 -14.80 14.42 -0.92
CA VAL A 285 -13.66 13.88 -0.17
C VAL A 285 -12.39 14.68 -0.45
N TRP A 286 -11.83 15.31 0.57
CA TRP A 286 -10.57 16.02 0.50
C TRP A 286 -9.42 15.13 0.97
N ILE A 287 -8.38 15.02 0.15
CA ILE A 287 -7.08 14.50 0.57
C ILE A 287 -6.27 15.69 1.08
N CYS A 288 -6.32 15.95 2.39
CA CYS A 288 -5.72 17.13 3.01
C CYS A 288 -4.19 17.11 2.92
N ALA A 289 -3.60 15.93 3.06
CA ALA A 289 -2.16 15.73 2.88
C ALA A 289 -1.88 14.31 2.40
N ALA A 290 -0.78 14.13 1.67
CA ALA A 290 -0.31 12.81 1.26
C ALA A 290 1.20 12.67 1.46
N ARG A 291 1.63 11.44 1.78
CA ARG A 291 3.04 11.01 1.86
C ARG A 291 3.93 11.86 2.78
N MET A 292 3.35 12.51 3.78
CA MET A 292 4.11 13.35 4.71
C MET A 292 5.06 12.56 5.61
N ASN A 293 4.85 11.25 5.74
CA ASN A 293 5.76 10.35 6.43
C ASN A 293 7.05 10.06 5.63
N THR A 294 6.98 10.08 4.30
CA THR A 294 8.11 9.86 3.38
C THR A 294 8.50 11.12 2.60
N ALA A 295 8.03 12.30 3.04
CA ALA A 295 8.32 13.58 2.39
C ALA A 295 9.83 13.85 2.25
N GLU A 296 10.21 14.31 1.06
CA GLU A 296 11.61 14.60 0.67
C GLU A 296 11.86 16.10 0.47
N GLY A 297 10.79 16.91 0.35
CA GLY A 297 10.89 18.35 0.16
C GLY A 297 11.01 19.13 1.48
N LEU A 298 11.78 20.23 1.43
CA LEU A 298 12.09 21.13 2.54
C LEU A 298 12.84 20.47 3.71
N SER A 299 13.65 21.25 4.43
CA SER A 299 14.45 20.79 5.56
C SER A 299 13.63 20.71 6.85
N LEU A 300 12.48 20.03 6.82
CA LEU A 300 11.55 19.91 7.94
C LEU A 300 11.84 18.71 8.84
N THR A 301 11.76 18.92 10.15
CA THR A 301 11.76 17.84 11.14
C THR A 301 10.46 17.03 11.07
N GLU A 302 10.46 15.81 11.57
CA GLU A 302 9.25 14.97 11.57
C GLU A 302 8.10 15.58 12.38
N HIS A 303 8.42 16.28 13.47
CA HIS A 303 7.43 17.00 14.27
C HIS A 303 6.82 18.17 13.48
N GLU A 304 7.60 18.89 12.69
CA GLU A 304 7.11 19.93 11.78
C GLU A 304 6.25 19.35 10.67
N ARG A 305 6.61 18.19 10.09
CA ARG A 305 5.77 17.48 9.11
C ARG A 305 4.40 17.11 9.69
N ILE A 306 4.35 16.61 10.94
CA ILE A 306 3.10 16.31 11.65
C ILE A 306 2.29 17.60 11.87
N ARG A 307 2.92 18.68 12.34
CA ARG A 307 2.25 19.97 12.58
C ARG A 307 1.69 20.58 11.29
N LEU A 308 2.44 20.51 10.18
CA LEU A 308 2.00 21.00 8.88
C LEU A 308 0.82 20.18 8.34
N THR A 309 0.86 18.86 8.52
CA THR A 309 -0.25 17.96 8.18
C THR A 309 -1.49 18.28 9.02
N ALA A 310 -1.33 18.46 10.33
CA ALA A 310 -2.41 18.84 11.22
C ALA A 310 -3.05 20.17 10.79
N ARG A 311 -2.21 21.15 10.45
CA ARG A 311 -2.66 22.45 9.95
C ARG A 311 -3.47 22.33 8.67
N ALA A 312 -3.04 21.50 7.71
CA ALA A 312 -3.78 21.27 6.48
C ALA A 312 -5.20 20.71 6.74
N VAL A 313 -5.32 19.78 7.70
CA VAL A 313 -6.61 19.22 8.12
C VAL A 313 -7.48 20.29 8.79
N GLU A 314 -6.93 21.07 9.72
CA GLU A 314 -7.66 22.13 10.44
C GLU A 314 -8.22 23.21 9.50
N VAL A 315 -7.41 23.69 8.56
CA VAL A 315 -7.83 24.71 7.59
C VAL A 315 -8.95 24.14 6.70
N THR A 316 -8.81 22.91 6.24
CA THR A 316 -9.84 22.24 5.43
C THR A 316 -11.13 22.03 6.23
N GLN A 317 -11.03 21.60 7.49
CA GLN A 317 -12.16 21.45 8.41
C GLN A 317 -12.91 22.75 8.66
N ALA A 318 -12.19 23.87 8.79
CA ALA A 318 -12.80 25.19 9.00
C ALA A 318 -13.58 25.67 7.77
N MET A 319 -13.16 25.29 6.56
CA MET A 319 -13.76 25.75 5.31
C MET A 319 -14.83 24.82 4.73
N ALA A 320 -14.67 23.51 4.93
CA ALA A 320 -15.54 22.46 4.44
C ALA A 320 -15.83 21.45 5.57
N PRO A 321 -16.65 21.83 6.58
CA PRO A 321 -16.89 21.00 7.76
C PRO A 321 -17.66 19.71 7.46
N ASP A 322 -18.50 19.73 6.42
CA ASP A 322 -19.37 18.60 6.07
C ASP A 322 -18.69 17.57 5.14
N ALA A 323 -17.55 17.92 4.53
CA ALA A 323 -16.84 17.04 3.60
C ALA A 323 -16.03 15.95 4.35
N GLU A 324 -15.75 14.83 3.69
CA GLU A 324 -14.77 13.87 4.20
C GLU A 324 -13.35 14.45 4.07
N ARG A 325 -12.50 14.25 5.07
CA ARG A 325 -11.11 14.75 5.13
C ARG A 325 -10.18 13.60 5.47
N LEU A 326 -9.28 13.30 4.54
CA LEU A 326 -8.36 12.18 4.58
C LEU A 326 -6.91 12.66 4.65
N VAL A 327 -6.06 11.86 5.26
CA VAL A 327 -4.59 11.98 5.15
C VAL A 327 -4.05 10.65 4.63
N SER A 328 -3.18 10.73 3.63
CA SER A 328 -2.62 9.58 2.93
C SER A 328 -1.22 9.22 3.41
N PHE A 329 -0.98 7.93 3.64
CA PHE A 329 0.27 7.38 4.16
C PHE A 329 0.90 6.40 3.17
N ASP A 330 2.12 6.69 2.75
CA ASP A 330 2.92 5.83 1.87
C ASP A 330 3.75 4.82 2.66
N GLN A 331 4.14 3.72 2.02
CA GLN A 331 4.90 2.61 2.63
C GLN A 331 4.32 2.21 4.00
N PRO A 332 3.07 1.71 4.06
CA PRO A 332 2.34 1.58 5.31
C PRO A 332 2.90 0.52 6.26
N TRP A 333 3.86 -0.32 5.84
CA TRP A 333 4.60 -1.22 6.74
C TRP A 333 5.83 -0.54 7.36
N GLY A 334 6.17 0.69 6.98
CA GLY A 334 7.28 1.46 7.53
C GLY A 334 8.64 1.03 7.01
N GLU A 335 8.73 0.50 5.79
CA GLU A 335 9.97 -0.01 5.19
C GLU A 335 11.15 0.98 5.31
N TYR A 336 10.88 2.27 5.14
CA TYR A 336 11.87 3.35 5.27
C TYR A 336 12.54 3.43 6.65
N LEU A 337 11.91 2.97 7.74
CA LEU A 337 12.49 3.02 9.10
C LEU A 337 13.70 2.10 9.26
N SER A 338 13.72 0.99 8.51
CA SER A 338 14.80 0.00 8.62
C SER A 338 16.17 0.57 8.22
N ARG A 339 16.18 1.59 7.34
CA ARG A 339 17.38 2.21 6.76
C ARG A 339 17.54 3.69 7.08
N GLY A 340 16.44 4.38 7.35
CA GLY A 340 16.40 5.82 7.54
C GLY A 340 16.80 6.29 8.95
N ALA A 341 16.88 7.62 9.08
CA ALA A 341 16.95 8.30 10.37
C ALA A 341 15.56 8.76 10.86
N ALA A 342 14.49 8.25 10.24
CA ALA A 342 13.13 8.55 10.67
C ALA A 342 12.79 7.79 11.94
N ASP A 343 12.24 8.48 12.92
CA ASP A 343 11.84 7.98 14.23
C ASP A 343 10.36 7.57 14.24
N PHE A 344 9.52 8.17 13.38
CA PHE A 344 8.08 7.90 13.36
C PHE A 344 7.67 6.91 12.27
N SER A 345 7.04 5.81 12.70
CA SER A 345 6.33 4.90 11.79
C SER A 345 5.10 5.58 11.19
N PRO A 346 4.61 5.11 10.03
CA PRO A 346 3.38 5.63 9.44
C PRO A 346 2.20 5.53 10.41
N LEU A 347 2.16 4.45 11.20
CA LEU A 347 1.11 4.22 12.18
C LEU A 347 1.21 5.20 13.36
N HIS A 348 2.42 5.50 13.86
CA HIS A 348 2.61 6.50 14.92
C HIS A 348 2.24 7.90 14.43
N PHE A 349 2.59 8.23 13.18
CA PHE A 349 2.18 9.49 12.56
C PHE A 349 0.64 9.58 12.49
N ALA A 350 -0.01 8.53 11.98
CA ALA A 350 -1.47 8.48 11.89
C ALA A 350 -2.16 8.53 13.27
N ASP A 351 -1.66 7.78 14.25
CA ASP A 351 -2.17 7.78 15.63
C ASP A 351 -2.09 9.18 16.26
N ALA A 352 -0.99 9.91 16.05
CA ALA A 352 -0.85 11.29 16.51
C ALA A 352 -1.94 12.21 15.95
N LEU A 353 -2.24 12.11 14.65
CA LEU A 353 -3.29 12.92 14.01
C LEU A 353 -4.71 12.54 14.49
N VAL A 354 -4.99 11.23 14.61
CA VAL A 354 -6.30 10.74 15.08
C VAL A 354 -6.54 11.18 16.52
N ARG A 355 -5.54 11.07 17.40
CA ARG A 355 -5.64 11.48 18.81
C ARG A 355 -5.80 12.99 18.98
N ALA A 356 -5.25 13.79 18.07
CA ALA A 356 -5.38 15.24 18.08
C ALA A 356 -6.80 15.74 17.79
N ARG A 357 -7.70 14.87 17.28
CA ARG A 357 -9.13 15.19 17.01
C ARG A 357 -9.34 16.43 16.14
N LEU A 358 -8.52 16.56 15.11
CA LEU A 358 -8.47 17.73 14.21
C LEU A 358 -9.65 17.83 13.22
N GLY A 359 -10.61 16.90 13.30
CA GLY A 359 -11.69 16.76 12.31
C GLY A 359 -11.38 15.82 11.15
N LEU A 360 -10.31 15.02 11.25
CA LEU A 360 -10.01 13.95 10.29
C LEU A 360 -11.14 12.91 10.26
N THR A 361 -11.63 12.54 9.07
CA THR A 361 -12.75 11.58 8.92
C THR A 361 -12.30 10.20 8.44
N GLY A 362 -11.05 10.04 8.00
CA GLY A 362 -10.50 8.77 7.57
C GLY A 362 -9.01 8.83 7.25
N LEU A 363 -8.43 7.65 6.99
CA LEU A 363 -7.03 7.46 6.64
C LEU A 363 -6.96 6.85 5.25
N ALA A 364 -6.13 7.41 4.38
CA ALA A 364 -5.81 6.80 3.09
C ALA A 364 -4.49 6.03 3.21
N ILE A 365 -4.49 4.78 2.75
CA ILE A 365 -3.34 3.88 2.81
C ILE A 365 -2.86 3.65 1.39
N GLU A 366 -1.63 4.08 1.08
CA GLU A 366 -1.07 3.92 -0.27
C GLU A 366 -0.38 2.58 -0.41
N LEU A 367 -0.98 1.73 -1.25
CA LEU A 367 -0.45 0.43 -1.63
C LEU A 367 0.21 0.55 -3.00
N ASN A 368 1.43 1.08 -3.00
CA ASN A 368 2.32 1.13 -4.17
C ASN A 368 3.10 -0.20 -4.26
N VAL A 369 2.42 -1.26 -4.69
CA VAL A 369 2.91 -2.64 -4.55
C VAL A 369 3.87 -3.01 -5.66
N GLY A 370 4.99 -3.66 -5.29
CA GLY A 370 5.93 -4.22 -6.26
C GLY A 370 6.99 -3.24 -6.73
N TYR A 371 7.20 -2.13 -6.01
CA TYR A 371 8.25 -1.15 -6.30
C TYR A 371 9.23 -1.03 -5.13
N HIS A 372 10.50 -0.76 -5.45
CA HIS A 372 11.56 -0.48 -4.48
C HIS A 372 12.53 0.56 -5.08
N PRO A 373 13.04 1.56 -4.32
CA PRO A 373 12.88 1.76 -2.88
C PRO A 373 11.57 2.45 -2.44
N ASP A 374 10.95 3.25 -3.30
CA ASP A 374 9.86 4.15 -2.92
C ASP A 374 8.46 3.50 -2.93
N GLY A 375 8.41 2.19 -2.71
CA GLY A 375 7.16 1.43 -2.72
C GLY A 375 7.15 0.31 -1.71
N SER A 376 6.07 -0.46 -1.72
CA SER A 376 5.90 -1.60 -0.83
C SER A 376 6.28 -2.89 -1.58
N PRO A 377 7.13 -3.75 -1.01
CA PRO A 377 7.41 -5.05 -1.61
C PRO A 377 6.16 -5.94 -1.62
N PRO A 378 6.07 -6.87 -2.59
CA PRO A 378 4.89 -7.72 -2.76
C PRO A 378 4.66 -8.62 -1.55
N ARG A 379 3.41 -8.67 -1.08
CA ARG A 379 2.96 -9.48 0.06
C ARG A 379 1.70 -10.23 -0.34
N ASP A 380 1.48 -11.42 0.22
CA ASP A 380 0.30 -12.21 -0.10
C ASP A 380 -0.99 -11.63 0.53
N PRO A 381 -2.18 -12.01 0.03
CA PRO A 381 -3.44 -11.42 0.48
C PRO A 381 -3.72 -11.55 1.97
N ILE A 382 -3.28 -12.63 2.63
CA ILE A 382 -3.48 -12.79 4.08
C ILE A 382 -2.65 -11.75 4.83
N ASP A 383 -1.38 -11.58 4.45
CA ASP A 383 -0.50 -10.61 5.12
C ASP A 383 -0.99 -9.17 4.91
N THR A 384 -1.37 -8.82 3.67
CA THR A 384 -1.96 -7.51 3.37
C THR A 384 -3.25 -7.27 4.14
N GLY A 385 -4.17 -8.24 4.18
CA GLY A 385 -5.42 -8.14 4.94
C GLY A 385 -5.19 -7.94 6.43
N ARG A 386 -4.26 -8.69 7.02
CA ARG A 386 -3.87 -8.55 8.44
C ARG A 386 -3.22 -7.21 8.75
N HIS A 387 -2.54 -6.61 7.77
CA HIS A 387 -1.96 -5.28 7.93
C HIS A 387 -3.04 -4.20 7.93
N LEU A 388 -4.04 -4.31 7.05
CA LEU A 388 -5.19 -3.41 7.07
C LEU A 388 -6.01 -3.55 8.36
N ASP A 389 -6.17 -4.78 8.88
CA ASP A 389 -6.81 -5.00 10.17
C ASP A 389 -6.04 -4.29 11.30
N TYR A 390 -4.71 -4.25 11.23
CA TYR A 390 -3.88 -3.51 12.19
C TYR A 390 -4.09 -1.99 12.11
N TRP A 391 -4.15 -1.42 10.91
CA TRP A 391 -4.50 0.00 10.70
C TRP A 391 -5.92 0.32 11.19
N SER A 392 -6.86 -0.61 11.04
CA SER A 392 -8.25 -0.40 11.46
C SER A 392 -8.39 -0.21 12.98
N MET A 393 -7.42 -0.65 13.77
CA MET A 393 -7.39 -0.44 15.23
C MET A 393 -7.32 1.03 15.64
N LEU A 394 -6.90 1.93 14.73
CA LEU A 394 -6.94 3.38 14.97
C LEU A 394 -8.39 3.92 15.05
N GLY A 395 -9.40 3.12 14.67
CA GLY A 395 -10.81 3.49 14.78
C GLY A 395 -11.27 4.50 13.73
N ALA A 396 -10.44 4.79 12.72
CA ALA A 396 -10.77 5.63 11.59
C ALA A 396 -11.15 4.79 10.36
N PRO A 397 -12.13 5.21 9.56
CA PRO A 397 -12.39 4.60 8.25
C PRO A 397 -11.16 4.60 7.34
N ILE A 398 -10.98 3.55 6.56
CA ILE A 398 -9.84 3.37 5.67
C ILE A 398 -10.25 3.56 4.21
N TYR A 399 -9.40 4.26 3.47
CA TYR A 399 -9.43 4.41 2.02
C TYR A 399 -8.14 3.82 1.48
N LEU A 400 -8.20 3.13 0.35
CA LEU A 400 -7.01 2.54 -0.26
C LEU A 400 -6.69 3.28 -1.52
N THR A 401 -5.42 3.62 -1.72
CA THR A 401 -4.92 4.06 -3.01
C THR A 401 -3.97 3.01 -3.56
N LEU A 402 -4.18 2.60 -4.81
CA LEU A 402 -3.54 1.42 -5.38
C LEU A 402 -2.66 1.79 -6.58
N THR A 403 -1.47 1.24 -6.62
CA THR A 403 -0.58 1.25 -7.80
C THR A 403 0.07 -0.12 -7.94
N VAL A 404 -0.09 -0.78 -9.09
CA VAL A 404 0.47 -2.11 -9.34
C VAL A 404 1.06 -2.16 -10.74
N PRO A 405 2.34 -2.57 -10.91
CA PRO A 405 3.00 -2.56 -12.20
C PRO A 405 2.45 -3.68 -13.09
N SER A 406 2.51 -3.43 -14.40
CA SER A 406 2.09 -4.38 -15.44
C SER A 406 3.23 -4.78 -16.38
N SER A 407 4.41 -4.20 -16.21
CA SER A 407 5.64 -4.56 -16.89
C SER A 407 6.83 -4.19 -16.01
N ASN A 408 7.96 -4.88 -16.19
CA ASN A 408 9.24 -4.55 -15.58
C ASN A 408 10.20 -3.83 -16.55
N SER A 409 9.72 -3.46 -17.75
CA SER A 409 10.50 -2.70 -18.72
C SER A 409 10.79 -1.29 -18.22
N ASN A 410 11.89 -0.69 -18.67
CA ASN A 410 12.18 0.72 -18.37
C ASN A 410 11.04 1.64 -18.84
N ASP A 411 10.59 2.53 -17.97
CA ASP A 411 9.55 3.53 -18.26
C ASP A 411 10.15 4.94 -18.20
N PRO A 412 10.31 5.63 -19.34
CA PRO A 412 10.89 6.96 -19.36
C PRO A 412 9.96 8.04 -18.79
N LEU A 413 8.66 7.76 -18.61
CA LEU A 413 7.69 8.72 -18.07
C LEU A 413 7.47 8.58 -16.56
N ALA A 414 8.01 7.52 -15.95
CA ALA A 414 8.00 7.34 -14.51
C ALA A 414 8.95 8.34 -13.85
N ARG A 415 8.41 9.13 -12.92
CA ARG A 415 9.15 10.15 -12.15
C ARG A 415 10.05 9.53 -11.09
N ARG A 416 9.58 8.46 -10.42
CA ARG A 416 10.39 7.75 -9.43
C ARG A 416 11.23 6.68 -10.10
N HIS A 417 12.54 6.70 -9.81
CA HIS A 417 13.48 5.69 -10.28
C HIS A 417 13.38 4.42 -9.42
N THR A 418 12.27 3.71 -9.59
CA THR A 418 12.00 2.46 -8.87
C THR A 418 12.30 1.23 -9.72
N SER A 419 12.73 0.17 -9.05
CA SER A 419 12.85 -1.16 -9.62
C SER A 419 11.55 -1.93 -9.37
N VAL A 420 11.05 -2.61 -10.41
CA VAL A 420 9.88 -3.50 -10.29
C VAL A 420 10.33 -4.82 -9.67
N GLN A 421 9.73 -5.15 -8.54
CA GLN A 421 10.10 -6.27 -7.67
C GLN A 421 9.28 -7.55 -7.94
N ILE A 422 8.27 -7.45 -8.82
CA ILE A 422 7.42 -8.59 -9.20
C ILE A 422 8.12 -9.39 -10.31
N SER A 423 8.48 -10.65 -10.03
CA SER A 423 9.28 -11.50 -10.93
C SER A 423 8.65 -11.69 -12.31
N ASP A 424 7.34 -11.98 -12.37
CA ASP A 424 6.59 -12.23 -13.61
C ASP A 424 5.62 -11.07 -13.92
N CYS A 425 6.13 -9.83 -13.84
CA CYS A 425 5.32 -8.63 -14.04
C CYS A 425 4.81 -8.54 -15.49
N THR A 426 3.51 -8.76 -15.67
CA THR A 426 2.80 -8.76 -16.95
C THR A 426 1.42 -8.12 -16.81
N LEU A 427 0.76 -7.83 -17.93
CA LEU A 427 -0.66 -7.43 -17.95
C LEU A 427 -1.56 -8.46 -17.22
N SER A 428 -1.24 -9.75 -17.37
CA SER A 428 -1.97 -10.83 -16.71
C SER A 428 -1.73 -10.86 -15.20
N SER A 429 -0.52 -10.55 -14.73
CA SER A 429 -0.23 -10.50 -13.30
C SER A 429 -0.92 -9.31 -12.63
N GLN A 430 -0.95 -8.13 -13.28
CA GLN A 430 -1.71 -6.98 -12.80
C GLN A 430 -3.20 -7.31 -12.67
N THR A 431 -3.77 -7.99 -13.67
CA THR A 431 -5.18 -8.43 -13.66
C THR A 431 -5.44 -9.45 -12.53
N SER A 432 -4.58 -10.47 -12.41
CA SER A 432 -4.68 -11.48 -11.34
C SER A 432 -4.52 -10.87 -9.95
N TRP A 433 -3.79 -9.76 -9.82
CA TRP A 433 -3.69 -9.02 -8.58
C TRP A 433 -5.01 -8.30 -8.27
N VAL A 434 -5.60 -7.60 -9.24
CA VAL A 434 -6.93 -6.96 -9.07
C VAL A 434 -7.97 -7.98 -8.61
N ASP A 435 -7.98 -9.15 -9.24
CA ASP A 435 -8.87 -10.27 -8.90
C ASP A 435 -8.82 -10.71 -7.43
N ARG A 436 -7.61 -10.75 -6.88
CA ARG A 436 -7.38 -11.32 -5.54
C ARG A 436 -7.55 -10.27 -4.44
N TYR A 437 -7.11 -9.04 -4.70
CA TYR A 437 -6.96 -8.03 -3.65
C TYR A 437 -8.15 -7.08 -3.58
N VAL A 438 -8.71 -6.63 -4.70
CA VAL A 438 -9.80 -5.64 -4.66
C VAL A 438 -11.06 -6.21 -4.00
N PRO A 439 -11.53 -7.43 -4.31
CA PRO A 439 -12.64 -8.04 -3.57
C PRO A 439 -12.31 -8.24 -2.09
N LEU A 440 -11.08 -8.64 -1.75
CA LEU A 440 -10.65 -8.76 -0.36
C LEU A 440 -10.75 -7.42 0.39
N PHE A 441 -10.36 -6.32 -0.24
CA PHE A 441 -10.47 -4.98 0.34
C PHE A 441 -11.91 -4.56 0.53
N LEU A 442 -12.77 -4.77 -0.47
CA LEU A 442 -14.19 -4.44 -0.39
C LEU A 442 -14.95 -5.30 0.63
N ALA A 443 -14.45 -6.51 0.93
CA ALA A 443 -14.99 -7.37 1.98
C ALA A 443 -14.69 -6.83 3.40
N LYS A 444 -13.73 -5.91 3.57
CA LYS A 444 -13.41 -5.34 4.88
C LYS A 444 -14.38 -4.18 5.19
N PRO A 445 -15.18 -4.26 6.26
CA PRO A 445 -16.25 -3.28 6.52
C PRO A 445 -15.76 -1.86 6.82
N TYR A 446 -14.52 -1.72 7.29
CA TYR A 446 -13.87 -0.43 7.54
C TYR A 446 -13.33 0.25 6.27
N VAL A 447 -13.31 -0.43 5.12
CA VAL A 447 -12.85 0.14 3.84
C VAL A 447 -14.01 0.87 3.14
N ARG A 448 -13.88 2.19 2.99
CA ARG A 448 -14.91 3.08 2.43
C ARG A 448 -14.67 3.48 0.97
N GLY A 449 -13.45 3.34 0.47
CA GLY A 449 -13.14 3.67 -0.90
C GLY A 449 -11.84 3.04 -1.37
N VAL A 450 -11.81 2.67 -2.65
CA VAL A 450 -10.61 2.19 -3.34
C VAL A 450 -10.37 3.12 -4.54
N LEU A 451 -9.20 3.73 -4.59
CA LEU A 451 -8.78 4.63 -5.66
C LEU A 451 -7.58 4.03 -6.38
N TRP A 452 -7.61 3.99 -7.70
CA TRP A 452 -6.43 3.69 -8.51
C TRP A 452 -5.64 4.97 -8.77
N ASN A 453 -4.38 5.04 -8.35
CA ASN A 453 -3.61 6.29 -8.34
C ASN A 453 -3.37 6.87 -9.75
N GLN A 454 -2.98 6.01 -10.68
CA GLN A 454 -2.54 6.40 -12.02
C GLN A 454 -3.45 5.77 -13.08
N LEU A 455 -4.18 6.58 -13.83
CA LEU A 455 -5.06 6.06 -14.89
C LEU A 455 -4.28 5.64 -16.14
N ARG A 456 -3.29 6.42 -16.58
CA ARG A 456 -2.62 6.28 -17.89
C ARG A 456 -1.10 6.23 -17.76
N ASP A 457 -0.47 5.39 -18.58
CA ASP A 457 1.00 5.34 -18.72
C ASP A 457 1.54 6.22 -19.84
N SER A 458 0.66 6.92 -20.58
CA SER A 458 1.05 7.78 -21.70
C SER A 458 1.49 9.19 -21.27
N GLU A 459 1.48 9.48 -19.98
CA GLU A 459 1.73 10.80 -19.38
C GLU A 459 2.72 10.66 -18.22
N PRO A 460 3.42 11.74 -17.81
CA PRO A 460 4.30 11.69 -16.64
C PRO A 460 3.55 11.22 -15.39
N HIS A 461 4.15 10.29 -14.66
CA HIS A 461 3.46 9.61 -13.57
C HIS A 461 4.46 9.10 -12.52
N ASP A 462 4.00 8.72 -11.32
CA ASP A 462 4.92 8.43 -10.21
C ASP A 462 5.66 7.09 -10.39
N PHE A 463 4.93 6.01 -10.74
CA PHE A 463 5.45 4.65 -10.78
C PHE A 463 5.28 3.97 -12.14
N ALA A 464 6.34 3.29 -12.60
CA ALA A 464 6.40 2.67 -13.92
C ALA A 464 5.29 1.65 -14.18
N HIS A 465 4.62 1.76 -15.34
CA HIS A 465 3.61 0.81 -15.83
C HIS A 465 2.43 0.55 -14.87
N GLY A 466 2.14 1.48 -13.95
CA GLY A 466 1.08 1.39 -12.95
C GLY A 466 -0.33 1.72 -13.47
N GLY A 467 -0.44 2.23 -14.69
CA GLY A 467 -1.68 2.67 -15.32
C GLY A 467 -2.66 1.55 -15.65
N LEU A 468 -3.90 1.95 -15.91
CA LEU A 468 -4.96 1.09 -16.47
C LEU A 468 -5.12 1.24 -17.98
N PHE A 469 -4.49 2.27 -18.55
CA PHE A 469 -4.27 2.45 -19.99
C PHE A 469 -2.78 2.43 -20.26
N ASP A 470 -2.36 1.71 -21.29
CA ASP A 470 -0.95 1.62 -21.70
C ASP A 470 -0.44 2.94 -22.31
N SER A 471 0.86 2.98 -22.65
CA SER A 471 1.49 4.14 -23.29
C SER A 471 0.90 4.49 -24.67
N ARG A 472 0.13 3.59 -25.28
CA ARG A 472 -0.61 3.78 -26.54
C ARG A 472 -2.09 4.12 -26.30
N ARG A 473 -2.46 4.43 -25.06
CA ARG A 473 -3.84 4.73 -24.60
C ARG A 473 -4.83 3.59 -24.81
N LYS A 474 -4.35 2.34 -24.92
CA LYS A 474 -5.25 1.18 -24.97
C LYS A 474 -5.59 0.73 -23.55
N PRO A 475 -6.85 0.36 -23.28
CA PRO A 475 -7.24 -0.17 -21.98
C PRO A 475 -6.54 -1.50 -21.72
N LYS A 476 -6.06 -1.69 -20.49
CA LYS A 476 -5.51 -2.96 -20.00
C LYS A 476 -6.64 -3.83 -19.44
N ALA A 477 -6.43 -5.15 -19.40
CA ALA A 477 -7.40 -6.11 -18.86
C ALA A 477 -7.77 -5.83 -17.38
N ALA A 478 -6.85 -5.24 -16.60
CA ALA A 478 -7.13 -4.82 -15.23
C ALA A 478 -8.30 -3.82 -15.13
N LEU A 479 -8.48 -2.93 -16.12
CA LEU A 479 -9.57 -1.96 -16.17
C LEU A 479 -10.93 -2.67 -16.30
N GLU A 480 -11.02 -3.63 -17.23
CA GLU A 480 -12.25 -4.41 -17.43
C GLU A 480 -12.60 -5.17 -16.17
N ARG A 481 -11.59 -5.74 -15.49
CA ARG A 481 -11.83 -6.50 -14.28
C ARG A 481 -12.28 -5.64 -13.10
N LEU A 482 -11.74 -4.42 -12.95
CA LEU A 482 -12.26 -3.44 -11.99
C LEU A 482 -13.73 -3.12 -12.26
N GLY A 483 -14.13 -3.00 -13.53
CA GLY A 483 -15.51 -2.73 -13.91
C GLY A 483 -16.46 -3.89 -13.59
N GLU A 484 -15.99 -5.13 -13.73
CA GLU A 484 -16.72 -6.33 -13.28
C GLU A 484 -16.89 -6.36 -11.75
N VAL A 485 -15.83 -6.05 -10.99
CA VAL A 485 -15.89 -5.96 -9.53
C VAL A 485 -16.88 -4.88 -9.10
N ARG A 486 -16.85 -3.69 -9.73
CA ARG A 486 -17.83 -2.62 -9.46
C ARG A 486 -19.25 -3.12 -9.69
N ARG A 487 -19.56 -3.64 -10.88
CA ARG A 487 -20.91 -4.13 -11.22
C ARG A 487 -21.40 -5.25 -10.30
N ALA A 488 -20.47 -6.06 -9.80
CA ALA A 488 -20.79 -7.17 -8.92
C ALA A 488 -21.06 -6.72 -7.47
N HIS A 489 -20.36 -5.71 -6.95
CA HIS A 489 -20.32 -5.44 -5.50
C HIS A 489 -20.75 -4.03 -5.08
N LEU A 490 -20.65 -3.05 -5.96
CA LEU A 490 -20.83 -1.63 -5.64
C LEU A 490 -22.07 -1.05 -6.31
N ARG A 491 -22.51 0.10 -5.80
CA ARG A 491 -23.61 0.90 -6.35
C ARG A 491 -23.22 1.66 -7.62
#